data_AF-A0A9W8AQM6-F1
#
_entry.id   AF-A0A9W8AQM6-F1
#
_cell.length_a   1.000
_cell.length_b   1.000
_cell.length_c   1.000
_cell.angle_alpha   90.00
_cell.angle_beta   90.00
_cell.angle_gamma   90.00
#
_symmetry.space_group_name_H-M   'P 1'
#
loop_
_entity.id
_entity.type
_entity.pdbx_description
1 polymer ?
#
loop_
_entity_poly.entity_id
_entity_poly.type
_entity_poly.pdbx_seq_one_letter_code
_entity_poly.pdbx_strand_id
1 'polypeptide(L)'
;MTQHPDNLPPSHPVYALAQSSTKLALLVRNALAVVEEALQRYSPEQVAVSFNGGKDCTVLLELVHAVLRFRYHTALPILTMYVTSQNPFPEADAFVLASVQRYNLKLVRTQPPLKTGVAAFMTQHPQVEAVFIGTRRTDPHGIKLGTYAPTDRDWPRFMRINPIIDWTYDDVWCFLRQLKVPYCPLYDQGYTSLGDVTTTKPNPALHNPDQDCGYDPAWKLHDHASERRGRV
;
A
#
# COMPACT_ATOMS: atom_id res chain seq x y z
N MET A 1 11.32 -29.49 -1.43
CA MET A 1 12.47 -28.97 -0.67
C MET A 1 11.95 -27.91 0.28
N THR A 2 11.80 -28.24 1.56
CA THR A 2 11.35 -27.34 2.62
C THR A 2 12.48 -26.40 3.01
N GLN A 3 12.39 -25.13 2.62
CA GLN A 3 13.34 -24.09 3.08
C GLN A 3 12.94 -23.64 4.49
N HIS A 4 13.89 -23.72 5.42
CA HIS A 4 13.79 -23.18 6.78
C HIS A 4 13.47 -21.67 6.78
N PRO A 5 12.68 -21.17 7.74
CA PRO A 5 12.24 -19.77 7.82
C PRO A 5 13.33 -18.76 8.23
N ASP A 6 14.51 -19.20 8.69
CA ASP A 6 15.46 -18.30 9.38
C ASP A 6 16.58 -17.70 8.52
N ASN A 7 16.60 -17.92 7.19
CA ASN A 7 17.57 -17.27 6.30
C ASN A 7 16.85 -16.43 5.23
N LEU A 8 16.53 -15.19 5.58
CA LEU A 8 16.08 -14.18 4.62
C LEU A 8 17.16 -14.02 3.53
N PRO A 9 16.80 -14.06 2.23
CA PRO A 9 17.77 -14.01 1.15
C PRO A 9 18.54 -12.67 1.16
N PRO A 10 19.88 -12.68 1.15
CA PRO A 10 20.65 -11.45 1.15
C PRO A 10 20.68 -10.86 -0.27
N SER A 11 19.87 -9.83 -0.53
CA SER A 11 20.19 -8.67 -1.39
C SER A 11 19.02 -7.70 -1.65
N HIS A 12 17.80 -7.92 -1.14
CA HIS A 12 16.75 -6.90 -1.23
C HIS A 12 16.81 -5.91 -0.04
N PRO A 13 16.74 -4.58 -0.26
CA PRO A 13 16.80 -3.59 0.82
C PRO A 13 15.76 -3.80 1.94
N VAL A 14 14.56 -4.28 1.61
CA VAL A 14 13.51 -4.59 2.60
C VAL A 14 13.95 -5.72 3.54
N TYR A 15 14.49 -6.81 2.99
CA TYR A 15 14.97 -7.93 3.80
C TYR A 15 16.23 -7.55 4.60
N ALA A 16 17.09 -6.69 4.06
CA ALA A 16 18.23 -6.14 4.81
C ALA A 16 17.78 -5.29 6.00
N LEU A 17 16.79 -4.40 5.82
CA LEU A 17 16.20 -3.63 6.92
C LEU A 17 15.62 -4.55 8.00
N ALA A 18 14.93 -5.61 7.57
CA ALA A 18 14.33 -6.61 8.44
C ALA A 18 15.35 -7.37 9.30
N GLN A 19 16.65 -7.34 9.01
CA GLN A 19 17.69 -7.98 9.82
C GLN A 19 18.17 -7.12 11.00
N SER A 20 17.82 -5.82 11.06
CA SER A 20 18.26 -4.95 12.16
C SER A 20 17.38 -5.10 13.43
N SER A 21 17.84 -4.52 14.53
CA SER A 21 17.15 -4.53 15.83
C SER A 21 16.20 -3.35 16.06
N THR A 22 15.98 -2.50 15.05
CA THR A 22 15.12 -1.31 15.18
C THR A 22 13.64 -1.67 15.31
N LYS A 23 12.83 -0.75 15.88
CA LYS A 23 11.36 -0.87 15.89
C LYS A 23 10.82 -1.10 14.47
N LEU A 24 11.31 -0.32 13.50
CA LEU A 24 10.89 -0.44 12.11
C LEU A 24 11.21 -1.82 11.53
N ALA A 25 12.40 -2.37 11.82
CA ALA A 25 12.76 -3.71 11.36
C ALA A 25 11.83 -4.81 11.91
N LEU A 26 11.38 -4.69 13.16
CA LEU A 26 10.38 -5.60 13.71
C LEU A 26 9.05 -5.50 12.95
N LEU A 27 8.59 -4.28 12.65
CA LEU A 27 7.37 -4.07 11.87
C LEU A 27 7.48 -4.64 10.45
N VAL A 28 8.63 -4.43 9.80
CA VAL A 28 8.91 -4.97 8.46
C VAL A 28 8.96 -6.50 8.50
N ARG A 29 9.65 -7.12 9.46
CA ARG A 29 9.65 -8.58 9.64
C ARG A 29 8.24 -9.14 9.79
N ASN A 30 7.43 -8.54 10.65
CA ASN A 30 6.06 -8.99 10.88
C ASN A 30 5.21 -8.86 9.61
N ALA A 31 5.32 -7.75 8.87
CA ALA A 31 4.59 -7.56 7.64
C ALA A 31 5.04 -8.54 6.53
N LEU A 32 6.34 -8.80 6.40
CA LEU A 32 6.87 -9.81 5.49
C LEU A 32 6.34 -11.21 5.84
N ALA A 33 6.33 -11.57 7.12
CA ALA A 33 5.80 -12.85 7.57
C ALA A 33 4.31 -13.03 7.21
N VAL A 34 3.50 -11.97 7.31
CA VAL A 34 2.09 -12.00 6.88
C VAL A 34 1.99 -12.21 5.36
N VAL A 35 2.81 -11.54 4.56
CA VAL A 35 2.80 -11.71 3.10
C VAL A 35 3.24 -13.13 2.72
N GLU A 36 4.28 -13.66 3.35
CA GLU A 36 4.77 -15.02 3.13
C GLU A 36 3.73 -16.06 3.54
N GLU A 37 3.08 -15.90 4.69
CA GLU A 37 1.99 -16.77 5.13
C GLU A 37 0.81 -16.74 4.16
N ALA A 38 0.42 -15.55 3.67
CA ALA A 38 -0.62 -15.44 2.65
C ALA A 38 -0.25 -16.21 1.37
N LEU A 39 1.00 -16.13 0.92
CA LEU A 39 1.50 -16.85 -0.27
C LEU A 39 1.76 -18.35 -0.03
N GLN A 40 1.69 -18.83 1.22
CA GLN A 40 1.58 -20.26 1.53
C GLN A 40 0.14 -20.76 1.42
N ARG A 41 -0.84 -19.88 1.65
CA ARG A 41 -2.28 -20.19 1.61
C ARG A 41 -2.89 -20.02 0.22
N TYR A 42 -2.40 -19.08 -0.56
CA TYR A 42 -2.90 -18.71 -1.88
C TYR A 42 -1.75 -18.66 -2.87
N SER A 43 -1.92 -19.23 -4.07
CA SER A 43 -0.93 -19.13 -5.14
C SER A 43 -0.78 -17.68 -5.62
N PRO A 44 0.34 -17.31 -6.27
CA PRO A 44 0.52 -15.97 -6.85
C PRO A 44 -0.59 -15.53 -7.79
N GLU A 45 -1.27 -16.44 -8.47
CA GLU A 45 -2.39 -16.18 -9.37
C GLU A 45 -3.73 -15.97 -8.64
N GLN A 46 -3.86 -16.49 -7.41
CA GLN A 46 -5.03 -16.35 -6.55
C GLN A 46 -5.00 -15.06 -5.71
N VAL A 47 -3.90 -14.30 -5.75
CA VAL A 47 -3.76 -13.05 -5.01
C VAL A 47 -3.73 -11.84 -5.93
N ALA A 48 -4.25 -10.71 -5.43
CA ALA A 48 -4.10 -9.41 -6.05
C ALA A 48 -3.66 -8.34 -5.02
N VAL A 49 -3.12 -7.23 -5.50
CA VAL A 49 -2.81 -6.06 -4.68
C VAL A 49 -3.77 -4.92 -5.01
N SER A 50 -4.41 -4.31 -4.02
CA SER A 50 -5.15 -3.06 -4.19
C SER A 50 -4.19 -1.88 -4.09
N PHE A 51 -4.02 -1.14 -5.19
CA PHE A 51 -3.02 -0.07 -5.28
C PHE A 51 -3.58 1.16 -5.99
N ASN A 52 -3.54 2.30 -5.31
CA ASN A 52 -4.04 3.58 -5.81
C ASN A 52 -2.99 4.69 -5.86
N GLY A 53 -1.70 4.34 -5.67
CA GLY A 53 -0.60 5.30 -5.63
C GLY A 53 -0.43 6.06 -4.31
N GLY A 54 -1.26 5.79 -3.30
CA GLY A 54 -1.09 6.35 -1.96
C GLY A 54 0.11 5.75 -1.23
N LYS A 55 0.65 6.49 -0.25
CA LYS A 55 1.83 6.09 0.55
C LYS A 55 1.69 4.71 1.20
N ASP A 56 0.52 4.39 1.75
CA ASP A 56 0.31 3.17 2.54
C ASP A 56 0.28 1.93 1.63
N CYS A 57 -0.45 1.99 0.51
CA CYS A 57 -0.43 0.93 -0.48
C CYS A 57 0.90 0.83 -1.24
N THR A 58 1.72 1.89 -1.27
CA THR A 58 3.09 1.86 -1.82
C THR A 58 4.02 1.05 -0.91
N VAL A 59 3.96 1.26 0.41
CA VAL A 59 4.66 0.40 1.38
C VAL A 59 4.26 -1.05 1.22
N LEU A 60 2.95 -1.31 1.17
CA LEU A 60 2.43 -2.65 0.96
C LEU A 60 2.92 -3.28 -0.35
N LEU A 61 2.91 -2.52 -1.46
CA LEU A 61 3.36 -3.01 -2.75
C LEU A 61 4.85 -3.38 -2.71
N GLU A 62 5.69 -2.55 -2.08
CA GLU A 62 7.12 -2.82 -1.90
C GLU A 62 7.35 -4.12 -1.11
N LEU A 63 6.58 -4.35 -0.03
CA LEU A 63 6.64 -5.57 0.77
C LEU A 63 6.21 -6.81 -0.04
N VAL A 64 5.07 -6.74 -0.75
CA VAL A 64 4.57 -7.85 -1.58
C VAL A 64 5.53 -8.16 -2.72
N HIS A 65 6.07 -7.13 -3.37
CA HIS A 65 7.07 -7.27 -4.42
C HIS A 65 8.34 -7.95 -3.90
N ALA A 66 8.84 -7.53 -2.73
CA ALA A 66 10.03 -8.14 -2.12
C ALA A 66 9.84 -9.65 -1.92
N VAL A 67 8.71 -10.08 -1.36
CA VAL A 67 8.43 -11.50 -1.13
C VAL A 67 8.29 -12.25 -2.46
N LEU A 68 7.46 -11.76 -3.39
CA LEU A 68 7.22 -12.43 -4.66
C LEU A 68 8.51 -12.61 -5.48
N ARG A 69 9.34 -11.56 -5.58
CA ARG A 69 10.55 -11.59 -6.41
C ARG A 69 11.73 -12.27 -5.74
N PHE A 70 11.96 -12.05 -4.45
CA PHE A 70 13.21 -12.48 -3.80
C PHE A 70 13.03 -13.73 -2.94
N ARG A 71 11.84 -13.99 -2.42
CA ARG A 71 11.55 -15.21 -1.66
C ARG A 71 10.98 -16.32 -2.54
N TYR A 72 10.03 -15.98 -3.41
CA TYR A 72 9.33 -16.92 -4.29
C TYR A 72 9.88 -16.96 -5.72
N HIS A 73 10.77 -16.02 -6.09
CA HIS A 73 11.42 -15.98 -7.40
C HIS A 73 10.44 -16.00 -8.59
N THR A 74 9.23 -15.47 -8.40
CA THR A 74 8.24 -15.42 -9.48
C THR A 74 8.60 -14.31 -10.48
N ALA A 75 8.53 -14.63 -11.77
CA ALA A 75 8.61 -13.66 -12.86
C ALA A 75 7.24 -13.12 -13.28
N LEU A 76 6.14 -13.67 -12.73
CA LEU A 76 4.78 -13.30 -13.13
C LEU A 76 4.46 -11.85 -12.76
N PRO A 77 3.76 -11.11 -13.63
CA PRO A 77 3.28 -9.78 -13.27
C PRO A 77 2.38 -9.81 -12.03
N ILE A 78 2.52 -8.83 -11.13
CA ILE A 78 1.68 -8.75 -9.93
C ILE A 78 0.30 -8.23 -10.33
N LEU A 79 -0.74 -9.06 -10.20
CA LEU A 79 -2.11 -8.64 -10.48
C LEU A 79 -2.50 -7.51 -9.52
N THR A 80 -2.83 -6.36 -10.07
CA THR A 80 -3.04 -5.13 -9.30
C THR A 80 -4.37 -4.51 -9.67
N MET A 81 -5.26 -4.38 -8.69
CA MET A 81 -6.53 -3.68 -8.83
C MET A 81 -6.34 -2.21 -8.49
N TYR A 82 -6.72 -1.33 -9.43
CA TYR A 82 -6.78 0.10 -9.21
C TYR A 82 -8.19 0.62 -9.49
N VAL A 83 -8.92 0.91 -8.42
CA VAL A 83 -10.22 1.57 -8.51
C VAL A 83 -9.97 3.06 -8.64
N THR A 84 -10.24 3.62 -9.81
CA THR A 84 -10.02 5.05 -10.07
C THR A 84 -11.01 5.91 -9.30
N SER A 85 -10.63 7.15 -9.00
CA SER A 85 -11.57 8.16 -8.51
C SER A 85 -12.25 8.87 -9.68
N GLN A 86 -13.31 9.63 -9.40
CA GLN A 86 -14.02 10.40 -10.44
C GLN A 86 -13.15 11.52 -11.01
N ASN A 87 -12.35 12.17 -10.15
CA ASN A 87 -11.49 13.30 -10.51
C ASN A 87 -10.05 13.04 -10.01
N PRO A 88 -9.33 12.07 -10.58
CA PRO A 88 -8.01 11.68 -10.07
C PRO A 88 -7.00 12.82 -10.20
N PHE A 89 -6.06 12.88 -9.26
CA PHE A 89 -4.88 13.72 -9.43
C PHE A 89 -4.03 13.14 -10.57
N PRO A 90 -3.65 13.94 -11.59
CA PRO A 90 -2.77 13.50 -12.66
C PRO A 90 -1.43 12.94 -12.14
N GLU A 91 -0.89 13.53 -11.07
CA GLU A 91 0.35 13.10 -10.41
C GLU A 91 0.22 11.72 -9.77
N ALA A 92 -0.93 11.43 -9.15
CA ALA A 92 -1.20 10.11 -8.57
C ALA A 92 -1.33 9.06 -9.68
N ASP A 93 -2.04 9.38 -10.76
CA ASP A 93 -2.17 8.51 -11.93
C ASP A 93 -0.80 8.25 -12.60
N ALA A 94 0.00 9.29 -12.78
CA ALA A 94 1.36 9.19 -13.31
C ALA A 94 2.25 8.32 -12.42
N PHE A 95 2.14 8.47 -11.09
CA PHE A 95 2.87 7.64 -10.14
C PHE A 95 2.43 6.16 -10.20
N VAL A 96 1.13 5.89 -10.35
CA VAL A 96 0.63 4.51 -10.57
C VAL A 96 1.23 3.92 -11.85
N LEU A 97 1.23 4.67 -12.95
CA LEU A 97 1.81 4.20 -14.22
C LEU A 97 3.33 3.95 -14.12
N ALA A 98 4.08 4.82 -13.42
CA ALA A 98 5.50 4.59 -13.16
C ALA A 98 5.71 3.31 -12.32
N SER A 99 4.83 3.07 -11.35
CA SER A 99 4.85 1.87 -10.51
C SER A 99 4.56 0.59 -11.31
N VAL A 100 3.72 0.64 -12.35
CA VAL A 100 3.49 -0.50 -13.26
C VAL A 100 4.80 -1.01 -13.85
N GLN A 101 5.63 -0.10 -14.35
CA GLN A 101 6.93 -0.44 -14.93
C GLN A 101 7.91 -0.93 -13.86
N ARG A 102 7.99 -0.21 -12.73
CA ARG A 102 8.93 -0.52 -11.65
C ARG A 102 8.73 -1.91 -11.04
N TYR A 103 7.48 -2.33 -10.86
CA TYR A 103 7.13 -3.54 -10.11
C TYR A 103 6.63 -4.69 -11.01
N ASN A 104 6.60 -4.48 -12.34
CA ASN A 104 5.99 -5.39 -13.31
C ASN A 104 4.55 -5.74 -12.90
N LEU A 105 3.67 -4.72 -12.89
CA LEU A 105 2.28 -4.88 -12.48
C LEU A 105 1.40 -5.24 -13.68
N LYS A 106 0.49 -6.21 -13.50
CA LYS A 106 -0.68 -6.36 -14.36
C LYS A 106 -1.80 -5.50 -13.79
N LEU A 107 -1.82 -4.23 -14.20
CA LEU A 107 -2.78 -3.24 -13.71
C LEU A 107 -4.16 -3.42 -14.34
N VAL A 108 -5.18 -3.56 -13.52
CA VAL A 108 -6.59 -3.58 -13.91
C VAL A 108 -7.27 -2.36 -13.33
N ARG A 109 -7.65 -1.44 -14.21
CA ARG A 109 -8.38 -0.23 -13.83
C ARG A 109 -9.87 -0.52 -13.78
N THR A 110 -10.51 -0.17 -12.67
CA THR A 110 -11.97 -0.29 -12.51
C THR A 110 -12.57 1.05 -12.11
N GLN A 111 -13.80 1.30 -12.52
CA GLN A 111 -14.48 2.57 -12.29
C GLN A 111 -15.14 2.63 -10.90
N PRO A 112 -15.33 3.83 -10.32
CA PRO A 112 -16.13 4.00 -9.12
C PRO A 112 -17.63 3.73 -9.41
N PRO A 113 -18.46 3.49 -8.37
CA PRO A 113 -18.14 3.44 -6.95
C PRO A 113 -17.30 2.23 -6.54
N LEU A 114 -16.59 2.33 -5.42
CA LEU A 114 -15.62 1.33 -4.96
C LEU A 114 -16.17 -0.11 -5.00
N LYS A 115 -17.34 -0.32 -4.43
CA LYS A 115 -17.98 -1.64 -4.37
C LYS A 115 -18.25 -2.25 -5.75
N THR A 116 -18.71 -1.44 -6.70
CA THR A 116 -19.00 -1.87 -8.08
C THR A 116 -17.72 -2.14 -8.85
N GLY A 117 -16.69 -1.29 -8.68
CA GLY A 117 -15.38 -1.50 -9.29
C GLY A 117 -14.74 -2.81 -8.82
N VAL A 118 -14.78 -3.07 -7.50
CA VAL A 118 -14.29 -4.34 -6.93
C VAL A 118 -15.11 -5.53 -7.46
N ALA A 119 -16.44 -5.41 -7.56
CA ALA A 119 -17.26 -6.49 -8.11
C ALA A 119 -16.89 -6.82 -9.57
N ALA A 120 -16.71 -5.80 -10.41
CA ALA A 120 -16.27 -5.98 -11.79
C ALA A 120 -14.90 -6.66 -11.87
N PHE A 121 -13.94 -6.26 -11.02
CA PHE A 121 -12.63 -6.89 -10.93
C PHE A 121 -12.74 -8.39 -10.58
N MET A 122 -13.52 -8.73 -9.55
CA MET A 122 -13.69 -10.12 -9.12
C MET A 122 -14.41 -10.97 -10.17
N THR A 123 -15.36 -10.40 -10.93
CA THR A 123 -15.98 -11.09 -12.06
C THR A 123 -15.00 -11.35 -13.20
N GLN A 124 -14.10 -10.40 -13.49
CA GLN A 124 -13.08 -10.55 -14.52
C GLN A 124 -11.96 -11.52 -14.10
N HIS A 125 -11.73 -11.66 -12.79
CA HIS A 125 -10.67 -12.49 -12.21
C HIS A 125 -11.22 -13.46 -11.16
N PRO A 126 -12.04 -14.44 -11.57
CA PRO A 126 -12.73 -15.35 -10.65
C PRO A 126 -11.77 -16.28 -9.89
N GLN A 127 -10.51 -16.40 -10.33
CA GLN A 127 -9.47 -17.14 -9.63
C GLN A 127 -8.90 -16.39 -8.41
N VAL A 128 -9.16 -15.09 -8.26
CA VAL A 128 -8.66 -14.31 -7.11
C VAL A 128 -9.47 -14.66 -5.88
N GLU A 129 -8.79 -15.09 -4.83
CA GLU A 129 -9.38 -15.46 -3.53
C GLU A 129 -8.97 -14.52 -2.41
N ALA A 130 -7.84 -13.81 -2.56
CA ALA A 130 -7.34 -12.88 -1.57
C ALA A 130 -6.77 -11.59 -2.19
N VAL A 131 -6.94 -10.48 -1.49
CA VAL A 131 -6.48 -9.17 -1.92
C VAL A 131 -5.69 -8.51 -0.79
N PHE A 132 -4.45 -8.12 -1.07
CA PHE A 132 -3.64 -7.30 -0.17
C PHE A 132 -4.16 -5.85 -0.18
N ILE A 133 -4.40 -5.29 1.00
CA ILE A 133 -4.95 -3.94 1.18
C ILE A 133 -4.08 -3.14 2.15
N GLY A 134 -3.73 -1.91 1.76
CA GLY A 134 -2.88 -0.99 2.52
C GLY A 134 -3.61 -0.20 3.61
N THR A 135 -4.65 -0.77 4.22
CA THR A 135 -5.43 -0.12 5.27
C THR A 135 -4.71 -0.25 6.61
N ARG A 136 -4.66 0.84 7.39
CA ARG A 136 -4.18 0.88 8.77
C ARG A 136 -5.35 0.98 9.76
N ARG A 137 -5.11 0.65 11.02
CA ARG A 137 -6.12 0.65 12.10
C ARG A 137 -6.73 2.03 12.32
N THR A 138 -5.97 3.08 12.05
CA THR A 138 -6.38 4.49 12.18
C THR A 138 -7.16 5.02 10.98
N ASP A 139 -7.24 4.26 9.88
CA ASP A 139 -8.01 4.67 8.72
C ASP A 139 -9.53 4.46 8.95
N PRO A 140 -10.41 5.15 8.20
CA PRO A 140 -11.84 4.90 8.26
C PRO A 140 -12.17 3.41 8.09
N HIS A 141 -12.98 2.88 8.99
CA HIS A 141 -13.36 1.46 9.07
C HIS A 141 -12.23 0.48 9.45
N GLY A 142 -11.01 0.94 9.73
CA GLY A 142 -9.85 0.10 10.06
C GLY A 142 -9.86 -0.49 11.47
N ILE A 143 -10.56 0.13 12.43
CA ILE A 143 -10.51 -0.21 13.86
C ILE A 143 -10.80 -1.69 14.14
N LYS A 144 -11.79 -2.27 13.46
CA LYS A 144 -12.25 -3.66 13.65
C LYS A 144 -11.56 -4.67 12.74
N LEU A 145 -10.66 -4.22 11.85
CA LEU A 145 -9.99 -5.12 10.93
C LEU A 145 -8.83 -5.84 11.63
N GLY A 146 -8.75 -7.14 11.37
CA GLY A 146 -7.58 -7.95 11.65
C GLY A 146 -6.67 -8.05 10.43
N THR A 147 -5.54 -8.73 10.61
CA THR A 147 -4.57 -9.01 9.54
C THR A 147 -5.19 -9.78 8.37
N TYR A 148 -6.07 -10.74 8.66
CA TYR A 148 -6.89 -11.44 7.69
C TYR A 148 -8.35 -11.16 8.01
N ALA A 149 -9.07 -10.57 7.07
CA ALA A 149 -10.47 -10.21 7.26
C ALA A 149 -11.28 -10.55 5.99
N PRO A 150 -12.20 -11.53 6.03
CA PRO A 150 -13.16 -11.73 4.95
C PRO A 150 -13.91 -10.43 4.66
N THR A 151 -14.28 -10.20 3.41
CA THR A 151 -15.16 -9.08 3.07
C THR A 151 -16.52 -9.19 3.75
N ASP A 152 -17.17 -8.04 3.94
CA ASP A 152 -18.48 -7.98 4.57
C ASP A 152 -19.54 -8.63 3.65
N ARG A 153 -20.68 -9.05 4.22
CA ARG A 153 -21.70 -9.88 3.53
C ARG A 153 -22.13 -9.37 2.16
N ASP A 154 -22.26 -8.05 2.01
CA ASP A 154 -22.77 -7.44 0.79
C ASP A 154 -21.68 -7.14 -0.24
N TRP A 155 -20.41 -7.42 0.06
CA TRP A 155 -19.28 -7.24 -0.85
C TRP A 155 -18.98 -8.52 -1.63
N PRO A 156 -18.31 -8.42 -2.80
CA PRO A 156 -17.69 -9.57 -3.44
C PRO A 156 -16.83 -10.34 -2.43
N ARG A 157 -16.93 -11.67 -2.45
CA ARG A 157 -16.27 -12.53 -1.47
C ARG A 157 -14.79 -12.70 -1.80
N PHE A 158 -13.92 -12.26 -0.89
CA PHE A 158 -12.49 -12.55 -0.90
C PHE A 158 -11.90 -12.30 0.50
N MET A 159 -10.69 -12.78 0.74
CA MET A 159 -9.93 -12.49 1.95
C MET A 159 -9.20 -11.15 1.80
N ARG A 160 -9.45 -10.18 2.68
CA ARG A 160 -8.61 -8.99 2.81
C ARG A 160 -7.38 -9.34 3.64
N ILE A 161 -6.19 -9.05 3.12
CA ILE A 161 -4.93 -9.23 3.83
C ILE A 161 -4.35 -7.85 4.10
N ASN A 162 -4.12 -7.51 5.37
CA ASN A 162 -3.68 -6.19 5.84
C ASN A 162 -2.32 -6.29 6.57
N PRO A 163 -1.18 -6.50 5.86
CA PRO A 163 0.13 -6.71 6.50
C PRO A 163 0.62 -5.52 7.34
N ILE A 164 0.12 -4.32 7.05
CA ILE A 164 0.52 -3.07 7.70
C ILE A 164 -0.58 -2.52 8.63
N ILE A 165 -1.55 -3.35 9.04
CA ILE A 165 -2.74 -2.88 9.78
C ILE A 165 -2.39 -2.09 11.04
N ASP A 166 -1.32 -2.46 11.75
CA ASP A 166 -0.89 -1.81 12.99
C ASP A 166 0.22 -0.76 12.80
N TRP A 167 0.56 -0.41 11.55
CA TRP A 167 1.57 0.60 11.28
C TRP A 167 1.00 1.99 11.53
N THR A 168 1.82 2.85 12.14
CA THR A 168 1.49 4.27 12.32
C THR A 168 1.86 5.11 11.10
N TYR A 169 1.47 6.38 11.10
CA TYR A 169 1.88 7.34 10.07
C TYR A 169 3.41 7.47 9.98
N ASP A 170 4.09 7.54 11.13
CA ASP A 170 5.55 7.58 11.20
C ASP A 170 6.19 6.31 10.65
N ASP A 171 5.64 5.13 10.96
CA ASP A 171 6.22 3.88 10.51
C ASP A 171 6.21 3.80 8.97
N VAL A 172 5.12 4.27 8.34
CA VAL A 172 4.99 4.38 6.88
C VAL A 172 6.06 5.32 6.29
N TRP A 173 6.20 6.52 6.84
CA TRP A 173 7.19 7.48 6.31
C TRP A 173 8.63 7.07 6.60
N CYS A 174 8.91 6.53 7.79
CA CYS A 174 10.22 5.99 8.13
C CYS A 174 10.62 4.90 7.13
N PHE A 175 9.71 3.98 6.80
CA PHE A 175 9.96 2.95 5.78
C PHE A 175 10.28 3.56 4.41
N LEU A 176 9.36 4.38 3.88
CA LEU A 176 9.50 4.95 2.54
C LEU A 176 10.81 5.74 2.41
N ARG A 177 11.14 6.56 3.41
CA ARG A 177 12.33 7.41 3.37
C ARG A 177 13.62 6.65 3.62
N GLN A 178 13.65 5.73 4.59
CA GLN A 178 14.85 4.96 4.91
C GLN A 178 15.26 4.04 3.74
N LEU A 179 14.29 3.45 3.05
CA LEU A 179 14.52 2.60 1.89
C LEU A 179 14.56 3.38 0.56
N LYS A 180 14.34 4.70 0.59
CA LYS A 180 14.26 5.56 -0.60
C LYS A 180 13.28 5.02 -1.64
N VAL A 181 12.14 4.52 -1.18
CA VAL A 181 11.04 4.03 -2.04
C VAL A 181 10.38 5.26 -2.67
N PRO A 182 10.28 5.33 -4.01
CA PRO A 182 9.54 6.41 -4.67
C PRO A 182 8.09 6.45 -4.21
N TYR A 183 7.56 7.64 -3.98
CA TYR A 183 6.17 7.88 -3.60
C TYR A 183 5.56 9.02 -4.44
N CYS A 184 4.24 9.14 -4.42
CA CYS A 184 3.52 10.18 -5.17
C CYS A 184 4.01 11.61 -4.80
N PRO A 185 4.38 12.46 -5.77
CA PRO A 185 5.02 13.76 -5.48
C PRO A 185 4.10 14.76 -4.78
N LEU A 186 2.77 14.54 -4.76
CA LEU A 186 1.85 15.37 -3.97
C LEU A 186 2.19 15.35 -2.49
N TYR A 187 2.79 14.27 -1.99
CA TYR A 187 3.22 14.21 -0.60
C TYR A 187 4.33 15.22 -0.29
N ASP A 188 5.17 15.61 -1.26
CA ASP A 188 6.15 16.67 -1.06
C ASP A 188 5.51 18.08 -1.11
N GLN A 189 4.26 18.18 -1.57
CA GLN A 189 3.49 19.43 -1.67
C GLN A 189 2.49 19.59 -0.49
N GLY A 190 2.77 18.95 0.64
CA GLY A 190 1.96 19.07 1.86
C GLY A 190 0.68 18.23 1.90
N TYR A 191 0.38 17.41 0.89
CA TYR A 191 -0.75 16.48 0.96
C TYR A 191 -0.41 15.31 1.89
N THR A 192 -1.21 15.04 2.91
CA THR A 192 -0.94 13.94 3.88
C THR A 192 -1.85 12.71 3.66
N SER A 193 -2.92 12.89 2.90
CA SER A 193 -3.90 11.86 2.56
C SER A 193 -4.50 12.15 1.18
N LEU A 194 -4.51 11.18 0.26
CA LEU A 194 -4.92 11.39 -1.15
C LEU A 194 -6.25 10.74 -1.53
N GLY A 195 -7.11 11.48 -2.22
CA GLY A 195 -8.44 11.05 -2.67
C GLY A 195 -8.61 11.56 -4.08
N ASP A 196 -9.56 12.45 -4.32
CA ASP A 196 -9.67 13.13 -5.60
C ASP A 196 -9.38 14.63 -5.48
N VAL A 197 -9.19 15.28 -6.62
CA VAL A 197 -8.87 16.71 -6.75
C VAL A 197 -9.94 17.60 -6.09
N THR A 198 -11.18 17.15 -6.09
CA THR A 198 -12.33 17.92 -5.58
C THR A 198 -12.50 17.81 -4.06
N THR A 199 -11.96 16.76 -3.43
CA THR A 199 -12.15 16.43 -2.01
C THR A 199 -10.87 16.51 -1.19
N THR A 200 -9.75 16.91 -1.81
CA THR A 200 -8.44 16.88 -1.16
C THR A 200 -7.66 18.17 -1.39
N LYS A 201 -7.14 18.73 -0.31
CA LYS A 201 -6.24 19.88 -0.27
C LYS A 201 -4.97 19.53 0.53
N PRO A 202 -3.87 20.31 0.38
CA PRO A 202 -2.73 20.21 1.28
C PRO A 202 -3.15 20.32 2.75
N ASN A 203 -2.43 19.65 3.64
CA ASN A 203 -2.74 19.69 5.06
C ASN A 203 -2.40 21.07 5.63
N PRO A 204 -3.36 21.80 6.22
CA PRO A 204 -3.11 23.14 6.76
C PRO A 204 -2.05 23.16 7.88
N ALA A 205 -1.86 22.04 8.58
CA ALA A 205 -0.82 21.93 9.61
C ALA A 205 0.62 21.93 9.05
N LEU A 206 0.77 21.80 7.73
CA LEU A 206 2.06 21.83 7.03
C LEU A 206 2.32 23.14 6.29
N HIS A 207 1.46 24.15 6.43
CA HIS A 207 1.67 25.43 5.76
C HIS A 207 3.01 26.04 6.18
N ASN A 208 3.87 26.31 5.20
CA ASN A 208 5.20 26.89 5.39
C ASN A 208 5.53 27.82 4.20
N PRO A 209 5.51 29.15 4.39
CA PRO A 209 5.73 30.11 3.31
C PRO A 209 7.17 30.13 2.79
N ASP A 210 8.12 29.52 3.50
CA ASP A 210 9.52 29.42 3.06
C ASP A 210 9.73 28.30 2.02
N GLN A 211 8.73 27.46 1.78
CA GLN A 211 8.75 26.42 0.73
C GLN A 211 8.15 26.95 -0.57
N ASP A 212 8.69 26.54 -1.72
CA ASP A 212 8.22 26.98 -3.05
C ASP A 212 6.73 26.69 -3.29
N CYS A 213 6.23 25.55 -2.78
CA CYS A 213 4.82 25.17 -2.89
C CYS A 213 3.95 25.71 -1.73
N GLY A 214 4.54 26.43 -0.77
CA GLY A 214 3.88 26.96 0.43
C GLY A 214 3.60 25.93 1.52
N TYR A 215 4.11 24.70 1.39
CA TYR A 215 3.91 23.63 2.37
C TYR A 215 5.18 22.81 2.60
N ASP A 216 5.37 22.40 3.85
CA ASP A 216 6.30 21.34 4.20
C ASP A 216 5.82 19.97 3.67
N PRO A 217 6.74 19.04 3.36
CA PRO A 217 6.38 17.72 2.89
C PRO A 217 5.67 16.90 3.98
N ALA A 218 4.84 15.95 3.55
CA ALA A 218 3.92 15.18 4.38
C ALA A 218 4.59 14.46 5.56
N TRP A 219 5.83 14.00 5.39
CA TRP A 219 6.60 13.32 6.43
C TRP A 219 7.03 14.24 7.57
N LYS A 220 6.84 15.56 7.47
CA LYS A 220 7.04 16.52 8.57
C LYS A 220 5.79 16.73 9.44
N LEU A 221 4.68 16.06 9.14
CA LEU A 221 3.45 16.20 9.94
C LEU A 221 3.65 15.62 11.34
N HIS A 222 3.59 16.45 12.38
CA HIS A 222 3.78 16.03 13.77
C HIS A 222 2.51 15.46 14.43
N ASP A 223 1.35 16.03 14.18
CA ASP A 223 0.06 15.54 14.72
C ASP A 223 -0.55 14.52 13.75
N HIS A 224 -0.31 13.23 13.95
CA HIS A 224 -0.82 12.20 13.03
C HIS A 224 -2.35 12.06 13.05
N ALA A 225 -3.02 12.47 14.14
CA ALA A 225 -4.49 12.52 14.16
C ALA A 225 -5.02 13.54 13.14
N SER A 226 -4.18 14.50 12.72
CA SER A 226 -4.49 15.47 11.69
C SER A 226 -4.24 15.00 10.25
N GLU A 227 -3.81 13.74 10.03
CA GLU A 227 -3.48 13.21 8.71
C GLU A 227 -4.55 13.48 7.64
N ARG A 228 -5.83 13.49 8.04
CA ARG A 228 -6.97 13.69 7.14
C ARG A 228 -7.56 15.10 7.18
N ARG A 229 -6.92 16.09 7.82
CA ARG A 229 -7.43 17.48 7.86
C ARG A 229 -7.49 18.17 6.50
N GLY A 230 -6.74 17.68 5.51
CA GLY A 230 -6.85 18.12 4.11
C GLY A 230 -8.04 17.52 3.35
N ARG A 231 -8.90 16.73 3.99
CA ARG A 231 -10.12 16.16 3.37
C ARG A 231 -11.31 17.09 3.57
N VAL A 232 -12.08 17.30 2.50
CA VAL A 232 -13.38 17.99 2.52
C VAL A 232 -14.50 16.98 2.69
#